data_AF-A0A286UAE4-F1
#
_entry.id   AF-A0A286UAE4-F1
#
_cell.length_a   1.000
_cell.length_b   1.000
_cell.length_c   1.000
_cell.angle_alpha   90.00
_cell.angle_beta   90.00
_cell.angle_gamma   90.00
#
_symmetry.space_group_name_H-M   'P 1'
#
loop_
_entity.id
_entity.type
_entity.pdbx_description
1 polymer ?
#
loop_
_entity_poly.entity_id
_entity_poly.type
_entity_poly.pdbx_seq_one_letter_code
_entity_poly.pdbx_strand_id
1 'polypeptide(L)'
;MTLPTELSERDIWVPTVLFPHNGTVWKTDNHHNVTWDVTHKPTEVSNPVGIIFLRRDGIINQTPLATGFQLTDGRVEVQVPDVPPASNYEIILVGDFNNASGDFTISE
;
A
#
# COMPACT_ATOMS: atom_id res chain seq x y z
N MET A 1 -31.56 5.11 -33.34
CA MET A 1 -30.17 5.34 -32.89
C MET A 1 -30.18 5.24 -31.37
N THR A 2 -29.72 4.11 -30.83
CA THR A 2 -29.51 3.94 -29.39
C THR A 2 -28.07 4.38 -29.09
N LEU A 3 -27.91 5.40 -28.24
CA LEU A 3 -26.61 5.78 -27.70
C LEU A 3 -26.09 4.60 -26.86
N PRO A 4 -24.84 4.12 -27.06
CA PRO A 4 -24.26 3.16 -26.14
C PRO A 4 -24.16 3.83 -24.77
N THR A 5 -24.86 3.30 -23.79
CA THR A 5 -24.73 3.70 -22.38
C THR A 5 -23.51 2.98 -21.81
N GLU A 6 -22.32 3.26 -22.33
CA GLU A 6 -21.09 2.83 -21.69
C GLU A 6 -20.76 3.90 -20.64
N LEU A 7 -21.46 3.81 -19.51
CA LEU A 7 -20.98 4.39 -18.27
C LEU A 7 -19.71 3.59 -17.96
N SER A 8 -18.55 4.01 -18.50
CA SER A 8 -17.26 3.42 -18.14
C SER A 8 -17.14 3.60 -16.63
N GLU A 9 -17.44 2.55 -15.89
CA GLU A 9 -17.08 2.43 -14.49
C GLU A 9 -15.59 2.72 -14.48
N ARG A 10 -15.19 3.91 -14.01
CA ARG A 10 -13.76 4.23 -13.90
C ARG A 10 -13.20 3.13 -13.03
N ASP A 11 -12.43 2.24 -13.62
CA ASP A 11 -12.13 0.93 -13.07
C ASP A 11 -11.32 1.16 -11.80
N ILE A 12 -12.01 1.11 -10.66
CA ILE A 12 -11.48 1.46 -9.36
C ILE A 12 -10.43 0.41 -9.03
N TRP A 13 -9.15 0.81 -9.01
CA TRP A 13 -8.10 -0.13 -8.66
C TRP A 13 -7.76 -0.07 -7.16
N VAL A 14 -8.00 -1.19 -6.48
CA VAL A 14 -7.67 -1.38 -5.06
C VAL A 14 -6.63 -2.50 -4.94
N PRO A 15 -5.34 -2.25 -5.18
CA PRO A 15 -4.30 -3.27 -5.09
C PRO A 15 -4.24 -3.87 -3.68
N THR A 16 -4.19 -5.20 -3.59
CA THR A 16 -4.08 -5.91 -2.30
C THR A 16 -2.64 -5.94 -1.84
N VAL A 17 -2.35 -5.40 -0.66
CA VAL A 17 -1.01 -5.50 -0.06
C VAL A 17 -0.77 -6.96 0.36
N LEU A 18 0.26 -7.58 -0.22
CA LEU A 18 0.66 -8.97 0.01
C LEU A 18 1.76 -9.09 1.06
N PHE A 19 2.60 -8.06 1.20
CA PHE A 19 3.65 -7.99 2.21
C PHE A 19 3.88 -6.54 2.65
N PRO A 20 4.05 -6.25 3.96
CA PRO A 20 4.04 -7.22 5.07
C PRO A 20 2.65 -7.81 5.31
N HIS A 21 2.59 -8.93 6.03
CA HIS A 21 1.35 -9.61 6.42
C HIS A 21 1.46 -10.13 7.86
N ASN A 22 0.39 -10.72 8.38
CA ASN A 22 0.38 -11.30 9.72
C ASN A 22 1.53 -12.30 9.93
N GLY A 23 2.24 -12.15 11.06
CA GLY A 23 3.45 -12.91 11.38
C GLY A 23 4.77 -12.33 10.83
N THR A 24 4.72 -11.26 10.03
CA THR A 24 5.93 -10.56 9.57
C THR A 24 6.56 -9.76 10.71
N VAL A 25 7.89 -9.76 10.77
CA VAL A 25 8.69 -8.93 11.70
C VAL A 25 9.65 -8.09 10.89
N TRP A 26 9.57 -6.77 11.06
CA TRP A 26 10.53 -5.80 10.54
C TRP A 26 11.37 -5.24 11.68
N LYS A 27 12.59 -4.81 11.35
CA LYS A 27 13.44 -4.10 12.30
C LYS A 27 13.53 -2.63 11.93
N THR A 28 13.59 -1.75 12.93
CA THR A 28 13.86 -0.33 12.71
C THR A 28 15.15 -0.13 11.91
N ASP A 29 15.21 0.94 11.11
CA ASP A 29 16.32 1.32 10.22
C ASP A 29 16.64 0.37 9.06
N ASN A 30 16.13 -0.86 9.07
CA ASN A 30 16.27 -1.79 7.96
C ASN A 30 15.39 -1.37 6.77
N HIS A 31 15.76 -1.88 5.59
CA HIS A 31 14.97 -1.74 4.38
C HIS A 31 14.18 -3.01 4.12
N HIS A 32 12.91 -2.84 3.76
CA HIS A 32 12.00 -3.93 3.42
C HIS A 32 11.19 -3.58 2.19
N ASN A 33 10.84 -4.58 1.39
CA ASN A 33 9.86 -4.39 0.34
C ASN A 33 8.47 -4.27 0.96
N VAL A 34 7.65 -3.37 0.43
CA VAL A 34 6.20 -3.47 0.45
C VAL A 34 5.81 -4.06 -0.90
N THR A 35 4.96 -5.09 -0.93
CA THR A 35 4.52 -5.72 -2.18
C THR A 35 3.00 -5.78 -2.24
N TRP A 36 2.43 -5.61 -3.42
CA TRP A 36 0.99 -5.69 -3.65
C TRP A 36 0.67 -6.41 -4.95
N ASP A 37 -0.57 -6.88 -5.04
CA ASP A 37 -1.07 -7.61 -6.19
C ASP A 37 -1.36 -6.66 -7.37
N VAL A 38 -0.81 -6.99 -8.53
CA VAL A 38 -1.00 -6.28 -9.81
C VAL A 38 -1.70 -7.14 -10.87
N THR A 39 -2.09 -8.36 -10.54
CA THR A 39 -2.67 -9.34 -11.48
C THR A 39 -4.01 -8.89 -12.08
N HIS A 40 -4.80 -8.12 -11.31
CA HIS A 40 -6.11 -7.60 -11.69
C HIS A 40 -6.09 -6.09 -11.95
N LYS A 41 -4.96 -5.54 -12.42
CA LYS A 41 -4.88 -4.12 -12.75
C LYS A 41 -5.82 -3.77 -13.92
N PRO A 42 -6.48 -2.61 -13.91
CA PRO A 42 -7.29 -2.17 -15.04
C PRO A 42 -6.41 -1.83 -16.26
N THR A 43 -7.07 -1.64 -17.41
CA THR A 43 -6.39 -1.20 -18.64
C THR A 43 -5.83 0.21 -18.49
N GLU A 44 -6.56 1.08 -17.79
CA GLU A 44 -6.14 2.45 -17.45
C GLU A 44 -6.21 2.63 -15.93
N VAL A 45 -5.11 3.07 -15.33
CA VAL A 45 -5.04 3.40 -13.90
C VAL A 45 -5.22 4.91 -13.75
N SER A 46 -6.27 5.34 -13.03
CA SER A 46 -6.61 6.76 -12.91
C SER A 46 -5.59 7.53 -12.07
N ASN A 47 -5.12 6.94 -10.97
CA ASN A 47 -4.03 7.45 -10.15
C ASN A 47 -2.89 6.42 -10.04
N PRO A 48 -1.92 6.44 -10.98
CA PRO A 48 -0.87 5.43 -11.03
C PRO A 48 0.25 5.65 -10.01
N VAL A 49 0.28 6.82 -9.33
CA VAL A 49 1.36 7.19 -8.42
C VAL A 49 1.00 6.83 -6.98
N GLY A 50 1.82 5.96 -6.38
CA GLY A 50 1.59 5.43 -5.04
C GLY A 50 2.24 6.25 -3.93
N ILE A 51 1.65 6.12 -2.74
CA ILE A 51 2.22 6.56 -1.45
C ILE A 51 2.07 5.42 -0.44
N ILE A 52 3.10 5.18 0.37
CA ILE A 52 3.07 4.27 1.51
C ILE A 52 3.06 5.07 2.80
N PHE A 53 2.12 4.77 3.69
CA PHE A 53 2.14 5.21 5.08
C PHE A 53 2.24 4.03 6.05
N LEU A 54 2.77 4.32 7.23
CA LEU A 54 2.70 3.42 8.38
C LEU A 54 1.50 3.80 9.24
N ARG A 55 0.70 2.82 9.65
CA ARG A 55 -0.41 2.98 10.59
C ARG A 55 -0.17 2.10 11.82
N ARG A 56 -0.62 2.58 12.98
CA ARG A 56 -0.70 1.80 14.22
C ARG A 56 -1.95 2.21 14.99
N ASP A 57 -2.70 1.24 15.51
CA ASP A 57 -3.91 1.50 16.32
C ASP A 57 -4.92 2.44 15.63
N GLY A 58 -5.05 2.30 14.31
CA GLY A 58 -5.92 3.17 13.49
C GLY A 58 -5.38 4.58 13.22
N ILE A 59 -4.21 4.93 13.77
CA ILE A 59 -3.57 6.24 13.59
C ILE A 59 -2.47 6.14 12.52
N ILE A 60 -2.63 6.93 11.46
CA ILE A 60 -1.65 7.02 10.36
C ILE A 60 -0.51 7.96 10.78
N ASN A 61 0.73 7.52 10.62
CA ASN A 61 1.90 8.39 10.68
C ASN A 61 1.88 9.33 9.48
N GLN A 62 1.92 10.64 9.72
CA GLN A 62 1.80 11.65 8.67
C GLN A 62 3.03 11.73 7.76
N THR A 63 4.15 11.12 8.15
CA THR A 63 5.32 10.99 7.29
C THR A 63 5.21 9.72 6.45
N PRO A 64 5.14 9.82 5.11
CA PRO A 64 5.10 8.64 4.25
C PRO A 64 6.45 7.91 4.29
N LEU A 65 6.41 6.58 4.16
CA LEU A 65 7.61 5.75 4.04
C LEU A 65 8.20 5.78 2.62
N ALA A 66 7.34 5.95 1.62
CA ALA A 66 7.72 6.12 0.22
C ALA A 66 6.64 6.89 -0.54
N THR A 67 7.05 7.64 -1.57
CA THR A 67 6.16 8.39 -2.47
C THR A 67 6.68 8.31 -3.90
N GLY A 68 5.81 8.52 -4.89
CA GLY A 68 6.23 8.75 -6.27
C GLY A 68 6.57 7.49 -7.09
N PHE A 69 6.33 6.29 -6.54
CA PHE A 69 6.49 5.03 -7.26
C PHE A 69 5.25 4.71 -8.11
N GLN A 70 5.40 3.86 -9.12
CA GLN A 70 4.27 3.42 -9.94
C GLN A 70 3.58 2.24 -9.25
N LEU A 71 2.26 2.32 -9.08
CA LEU A 71 1.48 1.19 -8.56
C LEU A 71 1.64 -0.06 -9.45
N THR A 72 1.93 0.09 -10.74
CA THR A 72 2.16 -1.06 -11.63
C THR A 72 3.46 -1.82 -11.34
N ASP A 73 4.36 -1.29 -10.51
CA ASP A 73 5.63 -1.95 -10.19
C ASP A 73 5.42 -3.16 -9.25
N GLY A 74 4.27 -3.22 -8.55
CA GLY A 74 3.92 -4.31 -7.64
C GLY A 74 4.75 -4.36 -6.34
N ARG A 75 5.75 -3.48 -6.22
CA ARG A 75 6.54 -3.32 -5.01
C ARG A 75 7.24 -1.97 -4.93
N VAL A 76 7.58 -1.57 -3.72
CA VAL A 76 8.52 -0.49 -3.44
C VAL A 76 9.35 -0.86 -2.20
N GLU A 77 10.63 -0.51 -2.19
CA GLU A 77 11.46 -0.66 -1.00
C GLU A 77 11.26 0.56 -0.09
N VAL A 78 11.12 0.33 1.22
CA VAL A 78 10.95 1.37 2.23
C VAL A 78 11.97 1.19 3.35
N GLN A 79 12.39 2.30 3.95
CA GLN A 79 13.12 2.26 5.21
C GLN A 79 12.13 2.26 6.37
N VAL A 80 12.34 1.36 7.33
CA VAL A 80 11.51 1.28 8.53
C VAL A 80 11.89 2.44 9.47
N PRO A 81 10.93 3.30 9.85
CA PRO A 81 11.22 4.43 10.73
C PRO A 81 11.52 3.95 12.15
N ASP A 82 12.29 4.74 12.90
CA ASP A 82 12.46 4.55 14.34
C ASP A 82 11.11 4.79 15.07
N VAL A 83 10.45 3.69 15.44
CA VAL A 83 9.15 3.68 16.12
C VAL A 83 9.14 2.66 17.26
N PRO A 84 8.33 2.87 18.31
CA PRO A 84 8.30 1.95 19.44
C PRO A 84 7.89 0.53 19.02
N PRO A 85 8.61 -0.53 19.46
CA PRO A 85 8.25 -1.90 19.12
C PRO A 85 6.80 -2.24 19.44
N ALA A 86 6.11 -2.87 18.48
CA ALA A 86 4.73 -3.36 18.64
C ALA A 86 4.36 -4.33 17.50
N SER A 87 3.24 -5.04 17.67
CA SER A 87 2.76 -6.09 16.76
C SER A 87 1.50 -5.75 15.96
N ASN A 88 1.08 -4.49 16.02
CA ASN A 88 -0.18 -3.96 15.46
C ASN A 88 0.09 -2.82 14.46
N TYR A 89 1.20 -2.93 13.72
CA TYR A 89 1.52 -2.03 12.62
C TYR A 89 0.85 -2.50 11.34
N GLU A 90 0.46 -1.56 10.49
CA GLU A 90 -0.13 -1.82 9.19
C GLU A 90 0.50 -0.89 8.15
N ILE A 91 0.66 -1.39 6.93
CA ILE A 91 1.03 -0.58 5.77
C ILE A 91 -0.25 -0.10 5.10
N ILE A 92 -0.33 1.20 4.85
CA ILE A 92 -1.39 1.81 4.03
C ILE A 92 -0.82 2.16 2.68
N LEU A 93 -1.28 1.46 1.64
CA LEU A 93 -1.01 1.80 0.25
C LEU A 93 -2.11 2.73 -0.24
N VAL A 94 -1.71 3.93 -0.67
CA VAL A 94 -2.61 4.94 -1.23
C VAL A 94 -2.49 4.93 -2.75
N GLY A 95 -3.63 4.85 -3.42
CA GLY A 95 -3.80 4.88 -4.88
C GLY A 95 -5.14 5.52 -5.27
N ASP A 96 -5.95 4.83 -6.09
CA ASP A 96 -7.35 5.23 -6.33
C ASP A 96 -8.22 4.99 -5.08
N PHE A 97 -7.93 3.93 -4.32
CA PHE A 97 -8.45 3.67 -2.97
C PHE A 97 -7.33 3.23 -2.04
N ASN A 98 -7.52 3.47 -0.74
CA ASN A 98 -6.57 3.04 0.27
C ASN A 98 -6.77 1.56 0.58
N ASN A 99 -5.68 0.81 0.63
CA ASN A 99 -5.69 -0.55 1.15
C ASN A 99 -4.69 -0.72 2.30
N ALA A 100 -5.04 -1.55 3.26
CA ALA A 100 -4.21 -1.86 4.40
C ALA A 100 -3.64 -3.28 4.27
N SER A 101 -2.41 -3.49 4.74
CA SER A 101 -1.91 -4.83 5.03
C SER A 101 -2.67 -5.45 6.21
N GLY A 102 -2.39 -6.72 6.50
CA GLY A 102 -2.63 -7.24 7.84
C GLY A 102 -1.63 -6.67 8.86
N ASP A 103 -1.96 -6.79 10.14
CA ASP A 103 -1.07 -6.43 11.25
C ASP A 103 0.28 -7.14 11.14
N PHE A 104 1.37 -6.41 11.38
CA PHE A 104 2.72 -6.96 11.47
C PHE A 104 3.49 -6.34 12.64
N THR A 105 4.65 -6.93 12.93
CA THR A 105 5.51 -6.50 14.04
C THR A 105 6.65 -5.63 13.55
N ILE A 106 6.91 -4.52 14.25
CA ILE A 106 8.18 -3.80 14.19
C ILE A 106 8.90 -4.03 15.52
N SER A 107 10.16 -4.44 15.46
CA SER A 107 11.06 -4.59 16.60
C SER A 107 12.30 -3.70 16.44
N GLU A 108 13.11 -3.64 17.49
CA GLU A 108 14.51 -3.19 17.40
C GLU A 108 15.36 -4.14 16.51
#